data_AF-A0A840X7S5-F1
#
_entry.id   AF-A0A840X7S5-F1
#
_cell.length_a   1.000
_cell.length_b   1.000
_cell.length_c   1.000
_cell.angle_alpha   90.00
_cell.angle_beta   90.00
_cell.angle_gamma   90.00
#
_symmetry.space_group_name_H-M   'P 1'
#
loop_
_entity.id
_entity.type
_entity.pdbx_description
1 polymer ?
#
loop_
_entity_poly.entity_id
_entity_poly.type
_entity_poly.pdbx_seq_one_letter_code
_entity_poly.pdbx_strand_id
1 'polypeptide(L)'
;MRRAPIVVTAATAALLALTACSVGEPTEAETDGATDPEASASSDPVDPTDPGCLVGDWRIAQDQMQVFYDAVSAASEGLALTIVGDTGLSFTDTEYLYTPGFTLQLEVAGLVGEGVTTGSIGGTWTADAGVITTAVGDNSLSTIVTINGVTQDASDLLGGIIASDPINEAPFDCSDPTAPVLQFDTGSGRVPVALTPAG
;
A
#
# COMPACT_ATOMS: atom_id res chain seq x y z
N MET A 1 -14.40 35.27 -2.41
CA MET A 1 -14.47 35.74 -1.01
C MET A 1 -15.89 35.59 -0.49
N ARG A 2 -16.18 34.53 0.28
CA ARG A 2 -17.32 34.45 1.20
C ARG A 2 -16.85 33.69 2.43
N ARG A 3 -16.98 34.32 3.60
CA ARG A 3 -16.52 33.86 4.91
C ARG A 3 -17.69 33.29 5.72
N ALA A 4 -17.31 32.40 6.65
CA ALA A 4 -17.93 32.09 7.95
C ALA A 4 -18.85 30.84 8.04
N PRO A 5 -19.04 30.24 9.23
CA PRO A 5 -18.26 30.30 10.49
C PRO A 5 -17.87 28.93 11.07
N ILE A 6 -16.82 28.95 11.92
CA ILE A 6 -16.39 27.87 12.81
C ILE A 6 -17.33 27.84 14.03
N VAL A 7 -17.82 26.66 14.41
CA VAL A 7 -18.56 26.44 15.66
C VAL A 7 -17.67 25.65 16.60
N VAL A 8 -17.26 26.30 17.70
CA VAL A 8 -16.62 25.69 18.87
C VAL A 8 -17.74 25.39 19.87
N THR A 9 -17.87 24.14 20.30
CA THR A 9 -18.74 23.78 21.43
C THR A 9 -17.90 23.12 22.51
N ALA A 10 -17.81 23.81 23.65
CA ALA A 10 -17.14 23.37 24.85
C ALA A 10 -18.14 22.71 25.82
N ALA A 11 -17.60 21.75 26.59
CA ALA A 11 -17.93 21.38 27.97
C ALA A 11 -19.32 20.82 28.30
N THR A 12 -19.35 19.63 28.93
CA THR A 12 -19.90 19.49 30.29
C THR A 12 -19.38 18.23 31.00
N ALA A 13 -19.13 18.37 32.30
CA ALA A 13 -18.66 17.38 33.26
C ALA A 13 -19.82 16.65 33.98
N ALA A 14 -19.45 15.76 34.93
CA ALA A 14 -20.25 15.10 36.00
C ALA A 14 -20.63 13.64 35.72
N LEU A 15 -20.73 12.69 36.66
CA LEU A 15 -20.28 12.46 38.05
C LEU A 15 -20.76 11.02 38.40
N LEU A 16 -19.99 10.28 39.21
CA LEU A 16 -20.37 9.23 40.18
C LEU A 16 -21.26 8.02 39.76
N ALA A 17 -20.75 6.81 40.05
CA ALA A 17 -21.52 5.79 40.82
C ALA A 17 -20.57 4.80 41.52
N LEU A 18 -20.75 4.67 42.84
CA LEU A 18 -20.15 3.65 43.71
C LEU A 18 -20.97 2.35 43.66
N THR A 19 -20.32 1.20 43.69
CA THR A 19 -20.84 -0.07 44.25
C THR A 19 -19.64 -0.94 44.68
N ALA A 20 -19.31 -0.95 45.97
CA ALA A 20 -19.79 -1.87 47.00
C ALA A 20 -18.90 -3.13 47.13
N CYS A 21 -18.09 -3.14 48.20
CA CYS A 21 -17.36 -4.30 48.70
C CYS A 21 -18.33 -5.40 49.14
N SER A 22 -17.98 -6.65 48.88
CA SER A 22 -18.50 -7.80 49.63
C SER A 22 -17.30 -8.66 50.02
N VAL A 23 -17.11 -8.78 51.34
CA VAL A 23 -16.12 -9.62 52.02
C VAL A 23 -16.83 -10.88 52.52
N GLY A 24 -16.18 -12.02 52.30
CA GLY A 24 -16.45 -13.32 52.94
C GLY A 24 -16.01 -14.44 52.00
N GLU A 25 -15.30 -15.51 52.36
CA GLU A 25 -14.60 -16.02 53.55
C GLU A 25 -13.51 -16.98 53.00
N PRO A 26 -12.42 -17.32 53.74
CA PRO A 26 -11.41 -18.23 53.23
C PRO A 26 -11.88 -19.69 53.41
N THR A 27 -11.87 -20.46 52.33
CA THR A 27 -11.90 -21.92 52.38
C THR A 27 -10.61 -22.43 51.76
N GLU A 28 -9.71 -22.93 52.61
CA GLU A 28 -8.66 -23.85 52.21
C GLU A 28 -9.29 -25.18 51.81
N ALA A 29 -9.04 -25.62 50.59
CA ALA A 29 -9.09 -27.01 50.19
C ALA A 29 -7.87 -27.28 49.31
N GLU A 30 -6.98 -28.13 49.82
CA GLU A 30 -5.81 -28.68 49.14
C GLU A 30 -6.21 -29.61 47.98
N THR A 31 -5.23 -29.90 47.10
CA THR A 31 -5.22 -30.96 46.07
C THR A 31 -6.01 -30.57 44.81
N ASP A 32 -5.46 -30.54 43.60
CA ASP A 32 -4.67 -31.55 42.91
C ASP A 32 -3.98 -30.88 41.71
N GLY A 33 -2.94 -31.53 41.18
CA GLY A 33 -2.17 -31.03 40.03
C GLY A 33 -3.04 -30.64 38.83
N ALA A 34 -2.90 -29.40 38.36
CA ALA A 34 -3.36 -29.00 37.04
C ALA A 34 -2.14 -28.53 36.25
N THR A 35 -1.57 -29.45 35.48
CA THR A 35 -0.74 -29.12 34.32
C THR A 35 -1.54 -28.14 33.48
N ASP A 36 -1.08 -26.90 33.41
CA ASP A 36 -1.61 -25.90 32.48
C ASP A 36 -1.49 -26.50 31.08
N PRO A 37 -2.59 -26.71 30.34
CA PRO A 37 -2.48 -27.09 28.95
C PRO A 37 -1.88 -25.90 28.22
N GLU A 38 -0.57 -25.98 27.98
CA GLU A 38 0.17 -25.12 27.07
C GLU A 38 -0.67 -25.03 25.79
N ALA A 39 -1.35 -23.89 25.63
CA ALA A 39 -2.23 -23.62 24.51
C ALA A 39 -1.35 -23.69 23.26
N SER A 40 -1.37 -24.85 22.61
CA SER A 40 -0.67 -25.07 21.37
C SER A 40 -1.31 -24.13 20.37
N ALA A 41 -0.65 -23.00 20.11
CA ALA A 41 -1.04 -22.09 19.04
C ALA A 41 -1.02 -22.91 17.75
N SER A 42 -2.22 -23.22 17.25
CA SER A 42 -2.38 -23.87 15.95
C SER A 42 -1.77 -22.92 14.93
N SER A 43 -0.58 -23.27 14.47
CA SER A 43 0.09 -22.58 13.37
C SER A 43 -0.42 -23.24 12.11
N ASP A 44 -1.68 -22.95 11.75
CA ASP A 44 -2.17 -23.36 10.44
C ASP A 44 -1.21 -22.81 9.39
N PRO A 45 -0.82 -23.62 8.39
CA PRO A 45 0.12 -23.19 7.37
C PRO A 45 -0.46 -21.97 6.64
N VAL A 46 0.33 -20.91 6.54
CA VAL A 46 -0.03 -19.71 5.76
C VAL A 46 -0.14 -20.12 4.30
N ASP A 47 -1.29 -19.88 3.70
CA ASP A 47 -1.47 -20.03 2.25
C ASP A 47 -0.88 -18.78 1.55
N PRO A 48 0.20 -18.93 0.77
CA PRO A 48 0.83 -17.79 0.10
C PRO A 48 -0.04 -17.19 -1.02
N THR A 49 -1.15 -17.83 -1.37
CA THR A 49 -2.08 -17.39 -2.41
C THR A 49 -3.42 -16.91 -1.87
N ASP A 50 -3.57 -16.80 -0.54
CA ASP A 50 -4.77 -16.23 0.08
C ASP A 50 -4.77 -14.69 -0.05
N PRO A 51 -5.70 -14.10 -0.83
CA PRO A 51 -5.74 -12.65 -1.02
C PRO A 51 -6.14 -11.87 0.22
N GLY A 52 -6.62 -12.54 1.29
CA GLY A 52 -6.91 -11.89 2.57
C GLY A 52 -5.71 -11.15 3.15
N CYS A 53 -4.48 -11.58 2.82
CA CYS A 53 -3.26 -10.89 3.25
C CYS A 53 -3.06 -9.51 2.61
N LEU A 54 -3.68 -9.24 1.46
CA LEU A 54 -3.51 -7.99 0.72
C LEU A 54 -4.47 -6.90 1.21
N VAL A 55 -5.57 -7.27 1.89
CA VAL A 55 -6.55 -6.30 2.40
C VAL A 55 -5.90 -5.46 3.50
N GLY A 56 -5.86 -4.14 3.28
CA GLY A 56 -5.21 -3.19 4.17
C GLY A 56 -4.57 -2.02 3.42
N ASP A 57 -3.93 -1.14 4.18
CA ASP A 57 -3.17 -0.01 3.67
C ASP A 57 -1.68 -0.35 3.63
N TRP A 58 -1.07 -0.17 2.46
CA TRP A 58 0.30 -0.51 2.18
C TRP A 58 1.07 0.69 1.65
N ARG A 59 2.38 0.63 1.88
CA ARG A 59 3.38 1.52 1.33
C ARG A 59 4.39 0.70 0.57
N ILE A 60 4.60 1.08 -0.69
CA ILE A 60 5.71 0.64 -1.51
C ILE A 60 6.85 1.63 -1.27
N ALA A 61 7.88 1.18 -0.56
CA ALA A 61 9.01 2.02 -0.21
C ALA A 61 9.82 2.43 -1.46
N GLN A 62 10.56 3.54 -1.35
CA GLN A 62 11.34 4.10 -2.46
C GLN A 62 12.29 3.09 -3.11
N ASP A 63 12.96 2.26 -2.30
CA ASP A 63 13.87 1.23 -2.78
C ASP A 63 13.15 0.17 -3.61
N GLN A 64 11.93 -0.21 -3.22
CA GLN A 64 11.10 -1.15 -3.98
C GLN A 64 10.58 -0.53 -5.28
N MET A 65 10.19 0.75 -5.25
CA MET A 65 9.85 1.47 -6.49
C MET A 65 11.07 1.61 -7.41
N GLN A 66 12.27 1.85 -6.85
CA GLN A 66 13.50 1.93 -7.63
C GLN A 66 13.80 0.61 -8.34
N VAL A 67 13.61 -0.54 -7.68
CA VAL A 67 13.75 -1.86 -8.33
C VAL A 67 12.85 -1.99 -9.56
N PHE A 68 11.61 -1.54 -9.47
CA PHE A 68 10.69 -1.55 -10.61
C PHE A 68 11.19 -0.67 -11.77
N TYR A 69 11.56 0.58 -11.48
CA TYR A 69 12.01 1.52 -12.51
C TYR A 69 13.42 1.23 -13.05
N ASP A 70 14.27 0.54 -12.30
CA ASP A 70 15.55 0.01 -12.77
C ASP A 70 15.30 -1.05 -13.86
N ALA A 71 14.30 -1.92 -13.68
CA ALA A 71 13.93 -2.89 -14.69
C ALA A 71 13.33 -2.25 -15.95
N VAL A 72 12.49 -1.23 -15.79
CA VAL A 72 11.97 -0.42 -16.92
C VAL A 72 13.11 0.27 -17.67
N SER A 73 14.08 0.82 -16.94
CA SER A 73 15.26 1.47 -17.53
C SER A 73 16.17 0.47 -18.25
N ALA A 74 16.38 -0.71 -17.68
CA ALA A 74 17.19 -1.77 -18.30
C ALA A 74 16.62 -2.26 -19.64
N ALA A 75 15.30 -2.16 -19.83
CA ALA A 75 14.63 -2.46 -21.09
C ALA A 75 14.73 -1.34 -22.14
N SER A 76 15.21 -0.14 -21.75
CA SER A 76 15.23 1.06 -22.60
C SER A 76 16.63 1.66 -22.69
N GLU A 77 17.29 1.53 -23.85
CA GLU A 77 18.65 2.06 -24.03
C GLU A 77 18.71 3.59 -23.85
N GLY A 78 19.67 4.04 -23.05
CA GLY A 78 19.94 5.47 -22.83
C GLY A 78 18.96 6.18 -21.90
N LEU A 79 18.05 5.43 -21.25
CA LEU A 79 17.15 5.90 -20.21
C LEU A 79 17.69 5.52 -18.83
N ALA A 80 17.82 6.48 -17.93
CA ALA A 80 18.03 6.23 -16.52
C ALA A 80 16.93 6.92 -15.71
N LEU A 81 16.32 6.17 -14.79
CA LEU A 81 15.25 6.63 -13.92
C LEU A 81 15.69 6.54 -12.45
N THR A 82 15.42 7.58 -11.68
CA THR A 82 15.62 7.58 -10.23
C THR A 82 14.36 8.03 -9.53
N ILE A 83 13.95 7.30 -8.49
CA ILE A 83 12.72 7.56 -7.74
C ILE A 83 13.06 8.22 -6.41
N VAL A 84 12.30 9.27 -6.10
CA VAL A 84 12.37 9.98 -4.82
C VAL A 84 10.98 10.03 -4.22
N GLY A 85 10.78 9.33 -3.10
CA GLY A 85 9.48 9.18 -2.45
C GLY A 85 8.93 7.75 -2.50
N ASP A 86 7.70 7.58 -2.04
CA ASP A 86 7.04 6.29 -1.89
C ASP A 86 5.67 6.28 -2.57
N THR A 87 5.05 5.11 -2.65
CA THR A 87 3.72 4.95 -3.23
C THR A 87 2.79 4.30 -2.22
N GLY A 88 1.60 4.88 -2.05
CA GLY A 88 0.51 4.23 -1.31
C GLY A 88 -0.22 3.22 -2.19
N LEU A 89 -0.60 2.09 -1.59
CA LEU A 89 -1.45 1.07 -2.20
C LEU A 89 -2.41 0.56 -1.13
N SER A 90 -3.72 0.68 -1.33
CA SER A 90 -4.71 0.13 -0.40
C SER A 90 -5.62 -0.85 -1.11
N PHE A 91 -5.95 -1.96 -0.45
CA PHE A 91 -7.00 -2.87 -0.88
C PHE A 91 -8.07 -2.98 0.21
N THR A 92 -9.32 -2.81 -0.18
CA THR A 92 -10.50 -3.26 0.57
C THR A 92 -10.95 -4.61 0.03
N ASP A 93 -12.08 -5.16 0.47
CA ASP A 93 -12.60 -6.44 -0.05
C ASP A 93 -12.85 -6.44 -1.57
N THR A 94 -13.13 -5.27 -2.18
CA THR A 94 -13.52 -5.18 -3.59
C THR A 94 -12.86 -4.05 -4.37
N GLU A 95 -12.28 -3.06 -3.69
CA GLU A 95 -11.69 -1.87 -4.30
C GLU A 95 -10.22 -1.73 -3.97
N TYR A 96 -9.46 -1.19 -4.92
CA TYR A 96 -8.06 -0.84 -4.72
C TYR A 96 -7.83 0.63 -5.02
N LEU A 97 -6.79 1.20 -4.43
CA LEU A 97 -6.34 2.56 -4.69
C LEU A 97 -4.82 2.60 -4.71
N TYR A 98 -4.26 3.05 -5.83
CA TYR A 98 -2.85 3.30 -6.03
C TYR A 98 -2.59 4.81 -6.04
N THR A 99 -1.77 5.28 -5.11
CA THR A 99 -1.53 6.72 -4.88
C THR A 99 -0.02 7.01 -4.96
N PRO A 100 0.52 7.33 -6.15
CA PRO A 100 1.91 7.72 -6.31
C PRO A 100 2.23 8.95 -5.46
N GLY A 101 3.26 8.83 -4.62
CA GLY A 101 3.81 9.90 -3.79
C GLY A 101 5.28 10.17 -4.09
N PHE A 102 5.71 9.93 -5.33
CA PHE A 102 7.12 10.03 -5.72
C PHE A 102 7.36 11.02 -6.88
N THR A 103 8.60 11.47 -6.97
CA THR A 103 9.16 12.20 -8.11
C THR A 103 10.08 11.28 -8.88
N LEU A 104 9.97 11.30 -10.20
CA LEU A 104 10.79 10.56 -11.15
C LEU A 104 11.85 11.50 -11.72
N GLN A 105 13.11 11.26 -11.43
CA GLN A 105 14.23 11.93 -12.09
C GLN A 105 14.62 11.12 -13.32
N LEU A 106 14.67 11.80 -14.46
CA LEU A 106 14.94 11.24 -15.77
C LEU A 106 16.30 11.71 -16.24
N GLU A 107 17.15 10.81 -16.71
CA GLU A 107 18.31 11.16 -17.52
C GLU A 107 18.23 10.45 -18.88
N VAL A 108 18.25 11.22 -19.97
CA VAL A 108 18.27 10.69 -21.35
C VAL A 108 19.38 11.36 -22.13
N ALA A 109 20.37 10.58 -22.57
CA ALA A 109 21.50 11.06 -23.35
C ALA A 109 22.20 12.31 -22.74
N GLY A 110 22.32 12.36 -21.40
CA GLY A 110 22.92 13.46 -20.65
C GLY A 110 22.02 14.68 -20.42
N LEU A 111 20.74 14.61 -20.82
CA LEU A 111 19.72 15.59 -20.45
C LEU A 111 19.02 15.13 -19.18
N VAL A 112 18.97 16.00 -18.17
CA VAL A 112 18.27 15.72 -16.92
C VAL A 112 16.89 16.36 -16.96
N GLY A 113 15.89 15.58 -16.54
CA GLY A 113 14.52 16.01 -16.35
C GLY A 113 13.95 15.52 -15.03
N GLU A 114 12.83 16.11 -14.65
CA GLU A 114 12.06 15.76 -13.46
C GLU A 114 10.60 15.58 -13.84
N GLY A 115 10.04 14.41 -13.53
CA GLY A 115 8.63 14.07 -13.64
C GLY A 115 7.99 14.04 -12.26
N VAL A 116 6.99 14.88 -12.03
CA VAL A 116 6.19 14.83 -10.81
C VAL A 116 4.86 14.18 -11.14
N THR A 117 4.59 13.03 -10.51
CA THR A 117 3.31 12.34 -10.63
C THR A 117 2.44 12.65 -9.41
N THR A 118 1.19 13.02 -9.66
CA THR A 118 0.19 13.31 -8.62
C THR A 118 -1.14 12.67 -8.97
N GLY A 119 -2.05 12.57 -7.99
CA GLY A 119 -3.36 11.95 -8.16
C GLY A 119 -3.35 10.49 -7.73
N SER A 120 -4.31 9.71 -8.23
CA SER A 120 -4.46 8.29 -7.94
C SER A 120 -5.12 7.53 -9.09
N ILE A 121 -4.92 6.22 -9.10
CA ILE A 121 -5.71 5.25 -9.86
C ILE A 121 -6.47 4.40 -8.86
N GLY A 122 -7.75 4.21 -9.08
CA GLY A 122 -8.56 3.30 -8.28
C GLY A 122 -9.59 2.57 -9.12
N GLY A 123 -10.13 1.51 -8.54
CA GLY A 123 -11.15 0.71 -9.20
C GLY A 123 -11.46 -0.55 -8.43
N THR A 124 -12.04 -1.52 -9.11
CA THR A 124 -12.32 -2.82 -8.51
C THR A 124 -11.13 -3.76 -8.67
N TRP A 125 -10.97 -4.67 -7.74
CA TRP A 125 -10.02 -5.77 -7.88
C TRP A 125 -10.64 -7.09 -7.44
N THR A 126 -10.05 -8.17 -7.92
CA THR A 126 -10.29 -9.53 -7.47
C THR A 126 -8.96 -10.26 -7.44
N ALA A 127 -8.86 -11.34 -6.66
CA ALA A 127 -7.73 -12.24 -6.72
C ALA A 127 -8.20 -13.69 -6.74
N ASP A 128 -7.62 -14.46 -7.66
CA ASP A 128 -7.89 -15.89 -7.82
C ASP A 128 -6.57 -16.61 -8.09
N ALA A 129 -6.39 -17.78 -7.47
CA ALA A 129 -5.21 -18.63 -7.64
C ALA A 129 -3.86 -17.89 -7.53
N GLY A 130 -3.75 -16.93 -6.60
CA GLY A 130 -2.51 -16.17 -6.39
C GLY A 130 -2.24 -15.06 -7.40
N VAL A 131 -3.25 -14.61 -8.15
CA VAL A 131 -3.12 -13.52 -9.15
C VAL A 131 -4.18 -12.44 -8.95
N ILE A 132 -3.75 -11.19 -8.88
CA ILE A 132 -4.61 -9.99 -8.84
C ILE A 132 -5.14 -9.70 -10.24
N THR A 133 -6.41 -9.33 -10.36
CA THR A 133 -7.00 -8.72 -11.55
C THR A 133 -7.64 -7.41 -11.14
N THR A 134 -7.34 -6.32 -11.84
CA THR A 134 -7.90 -5.00 -11.57
C THR A 134 -8.76 -4.53 -12.73
N ALA A 135 -9.73 -3.68 -12.43
CA ALA A 135 -10.45 -2.90 -13.42
C ALA A 135 -10.50 -1.44 -12.95
N VAL A 136 -9.81 -0.57 -13.69
CA VAL A 136 -9.74 0.86 -13.40
C VAL A 136 -11.13 1.48 -13.54
N GLY A 137 -11.63 2.07 -12.45
CA GLY A 137 -12.88 2.83 -12.43
C GLY A 137 -12.63 4.33 -12.49
N ASP A 138 -11.61 4.79 -11.77
CA ASP A 138 -11.23 6.19 -11.66
C ASP A 138 -9.72 6.35 -11.91
N ASN A 139 -9.36 7.31 -12.76
CA ASN A 139 -7.98 7.67 -13.00
C ASN A 139 -7.85 9.20 -12.98
N SER A 140 -7.13 9.69 -11.98
CA SER A 140 -6.84 11.12 -11.79
C SER A 140 -5.35 11.42 -11.89
N LEU A 141 -4.55 10.48 -12.38
CA LEU A 141 -3.12 10.68 -12.49
C LEU A 141 -2.79 11.82 -13.43
N SER A 142 -1.91 12.69 -12.96
CA SER A 142 -1.26 13.70 -13.77
C SER A 142 0.24 13.59 -13.59
N THR A 143 0.97 13.59 -14.70
CA THR A 143 2.43 13.58 -14.69
C THR A 143 2.95 14.77 -15.47
N ILE A 144 3.64 15.66 -14.76
CA ILE A 144 4.25 16.85 -15.34
C ILE A 144 5.75 16.63 -15.42
N VAL A 145 6.32 16.73 -16.62
CA VAL A 145 7.75 16.52 -16.85
C VAL A 145 8.41 17.84 -17.23
N THR A 146 9.52 18.16 -16.58
CA THR A 146 10.36 19.33 -16.89
C THR A 146 11.73 18.86 -17.33
N ILE A 147 12.13 19.17 -18.57
CA ILE A 147 13.46 18.86 -19.13
C ILE A 147 14.10 20.17 -19.56
N ASN A 148 15.31 20.46 -19.07
CA ASN A 148 16.03 21.71 -19.35
C ASN A 148 15.19 22.99 -19.13
N GLY A 149 14.31 23.00 -18.14
CA GLY A 149 13.42 24.13 -17.82
C GLY A 149 12.20 24.28 -18.74
N VAL A 150 11.98 23.35 -19.67
CA VAL A 150 10.74 23.26 -20.47
C VAL A 150 9.83 22.23 -19.83
N THR A 151 8.67 22.68 -19.35
CA THR A 151 7.65 21.82 -18.76
C THR A 151 6.66 21.36 -19.82
N GLN A 152 6.35 20.07 -19.83
CA GLN A 152 5.35 19.45 -20.67
C GLN A 152 4.41 18.61 -19.79
N ASP A 153 3.13 18.61 -20.16
CA ASP A 153 2.19 17.64 -19.63
C ASP A 153 2.46 16.29 -20.30
N ALA A 154 2.94 15.34 -19.52
CA ALA A 154 3.23 13.99 -19.95
C ALA A 154 2.17 13.01 -19.47
N SER A 155 1.01 13.50 -19.00
CA SER A 155 -0.06 12.64 -18.49
C SER A 155 -0.55 11.65 -19.55
N ASP A 156 -0.62 12.03 -20.83
CA ASP A 156 -1.03 11.09 -21.88
C ASP A 156 0.06 10.02 -22.17
N LEU A 157 1.34 10.38 -22.04
CA LEU A 157 2.47 9.50 -22.38
C LEU A 157 2.86 8.59 -21.20
N LEU A 158 3.13 9.18 -20.03
CA LEU A 158 3.54 8.49 -18.82
C LEU A 158 2.33 7.99 -18.03
N GLY A 159 1.19 8.67 -18.11
CA GLY A 159 -0.06 8.11 -17.61
C GLY A 159 -0.44 6.83 -18.35
N GLY A 160 -0.04 6.61 -19.61
CA GLY A 160 -0.20 5.30 -20.26
C GLY A 160 0.62 4.17 -19.63
N ILE A 161 1.78 4.48 -19.05
CA ILE A 161 2.71 3.53 -18.41
C ILE A 161 2.37 3.33 -16.91
N ILE A 162 1.82 4.36 -16.25
CA ILE A 162 1.36 4.24 -14.87
C ILE A 162 -0.09 3.72 -14.83
N ALA A 163 -0.93 4.06 -15.83
CA ALA A 163 -2.29 3.57 -16.00
C ALA A 163 -2.40 2.24 -16.75
N SER A 164 -1.29 1.65 -17.23
CA SER A 164 -1.27 0.21 -17.50
C SER A 164 -1.48 -0.62 -16.24
N ASP A 165 -1.53 0.04 -15.07
CA ASP A 165 -1.82 -0.52 -13.76
C ASP A 165 -0.86 -1.68 -13.46
N PRO A 166 0.33 -1.40 -12.93
CA PRO A 166 1.39 -2.41 -12.83
C PRO A 166 1.00 -3.61 -11.96
N ILE A 167 -0.06 -3.49 -11.15
CA ILE A 167 -0.62 -4.58 -10.35
C ILE A 167 -1.71 -5.39 -11.07
N ASN A 168 -2.13 -5.01 -12.27
CA ASN A 168 -3.07 -5.82 -13.04
C ASN A 168 -2.42 -7.12 -13.48
N GLU A 169 -3.20 -8.21 -13.39
CA GLU A 169 -2.73 -9.58 -13.61
C GLU A 169 -1.51 -9.95 -12.75
N ALA A 170 -1.23 -9.28 -11.63
CA ALA A 170 -0.02 -9.50 -10.84
C ALA A 170 -0.13 -10.75 -9.96
N PRO A 171 0.75 -11.75 -10.15
CA PRO A 171 0.97 -12.76 -9.13
C PRO A 171 1.37 -12.12 -7.79
N PHE A 172 0.93 -12.71 -6.70
CA PHE A 172 1.29 -12.29 -5.35
C PHE A 172 1.77 -13.45 -4.48
N ASP A 173 2.53 -13.11 -3.45
CA ASP A 173 3.00 -14.05 -2.43
C ASP A 173 2.74 -13.48 -1.04
N CYS A 174 1.86 -14.16 -0.31
CA CYS A 174 1.44 -13.89 1.06
C CYS A 174 2.17 -14.74 2.11
N SER A 175 3.29 -15.40 1.76
CA SER A 175 4.07 -16.20 2.71
C SER A 175 4.45 -15.42 3.98
N ASP A 176 4.65 -14.10 3.85
CA ASP A 176 4.71 -13.15 4.96
C ASP A 176 3.52 -12.19 4.88
N PRO A 177 2.49 -12.33 5.74
CA PRO A 177 1.31 -11.47 5.70
C PRO A 177 1.60 -10.02 6.11
N THR A 178 2.79 -9.73 6.66
CA THR A 178 3.22 -8.38 7.00
C THR A 178 4.11 -7.73 5.93
N ALA A 179 4.54 -8.52 4.95
CA ALA A 179 5.36 -8.06 3.83
C ALA A 179 5.01 -8.81 2.54
N PRO A 180 3.74 -8.76 2.07
CA PRO A 180 3.36 -9.44 0.85
C PRO A 180 4.11 -8.88 -0.35
N VAL A 181 4.37 -9.75 -1.33
CA VAL A 181 5.13 -9.38 -2.54
C VAL A 181 4.21 -9.44 -3.75
N LEU A 182 4.19 -8.37 -4.54
CA LEU A 182 3.47 -8.30 -5.81
C LEU A 182 4.44 -8.35 -6.99
N GLN A 183 4.08 -9.08 -8.04
CA GLN A 183 4.87 -9.19 -9.26
C GLN A 183 4.42 -8.15 -10.31
N PHE A 184 4.96 -6.94 -10.19
CA PHE A 184 4.60 -5.80 -11.03
C PHE A 184 5.00 -6.04 -12.49
N ASP A 185 4.12 -5.71 -13.43
CA ASP A 185 4.43 -5.79 -14.86
C ASP A 185 5.18 -4.54 -15.34
N THR A 186 6.33 -4.75 -15.98
CA THR A 186 7.15 -3.71 -16.61
C THR A 186 6.86 -3.56 -18.11
N GLY A 187 5.95 -4.37 -18.67
CA GLY A 187 5.69 -4.53 -20.10
C GLY A 187 6.69 -5.44 -20.82
N SER A 188 7.85 -5.72 -20.20
CA SER A 188 8.88 -6.63 -20.71
C SER A 188 9.07 -7.90 -19.87
N GLY A 189 8.35 -7.98 -18.74
CA GLY A 189 8.47 -9.01 -17.72
C GLY A 189 7.97 -8.50 -16.38
N ARG A 190 8.03 -9.36 -15.36
CA ARG A 190 7.57 -9.03 -14.01
C ARG A 190 8.73 -8.86 -13.04
N VAL A 191 8.53 -7.99 -12.06
CA VAL A 191 9.50 -7.72 -10.99
C VAL A 191 8.83 -7.79 -9.62
N PRO A 192 9.49 -8.40 -8.62
CA PRO A 192 8.95 -8.46 -7.26
C PRO A 192 9.01 -7.07 -6.61
N VAL A 193 7.91 -6.65 -6.03
CA VAL A 193 7.77 -5.42 -5.25
C VAL A 193 7.19 -5.79 -3.89
N ALA A 194 7.98 -5.63 -2.84
CA ALA A 194 7.53 -5.89 -1.48
C ALA A 194 6.69 -4.74 -0.93
N LEU A 195 5.58 -5.07 -0.28
CA LEU A 195 4.72 -4.13 0.43
C LEU A 195 5.15 -4.02 1.89
N THR A 196 4.94 -2.85 2.49
CA THR A 196 5.08 -2.64 3.94
C THR A 196 3.80 -1.99 4.46
N PRO A 197 3.32 -2.29 5.69
CA PRO A 197 2.13 -1.64 6.22
C PRO A 197 2.28 -0.11 6.22
N ALA A 198 1.24 0.61 5.81
CA ALA A 198 1.15 2.04 6.06
C ALA A 198 0.88 2.24 7.56
N GLY A 199 1.79 2.94 8.26
CA GLY A 199 1.78 3.05 9.72
C GLY A 199 0.66 3.90 10.31
#